data_AF-A0A7K2D6C5-F1
#
_entry.id   AF-A0A7K2D6C5-F1
#
_cell.length_a   1.000
_cell.length_b   1.000
_cell.length_c   1.000
_cell.angle_alpha   90.00
_cell.angle_beta   90.00
_cell.angle_gamma   90.00
#
_symmetry.space_group_name_H-M   'P 1'
#
loop_
_entity.id
_entity.type
_entity.pdbx_description
1 polymer ?
#
loop_
_entity_poly.entity_id
_entity_poly.type
_entity_poly.pdbx_seq_one_letter_code
_entity_poly.pdbx_strand_id
1 'polypeptide(L)'
;MTTTAPDQPRVLVPGLLMLGPGVERYRVTGGGATVLALDAGDELEIVDPEGRQPCELVAFDANGRSDPNLLGSADAPGSGNGSRARSTEEPAAVGILSAELQDARRVRVGLERAGVDLAALRAATPLRVLGDDTAPGARTRVVAHDDVACVIVAPGEPMSAHGGAPATDLIAYVHRRDVTRSSTEPLLPAPLADPSQDFIIRNSTARAYEVAKGDWFQVVDVEGRQCSDFQCFAVADLEAGADLCLDATITRTLMGASCPAPGLYSKFFNARMQPLVEVVQDTVGRHDTFNTACNARYYEEMGYPGHVNCTENINNELGPYGVARRRGWEAINFFYNTNLDDHNQIHLDEPWSRPGDYVLLRALEDLVCVSTSCPDDIDAANAWNPTDIAVRVYPSANRFKKATAIRMTADSEAQLTKETGFHPRTSGLTRSFSEYCGYWLADSYTA
;
A
#
# COMPACT_ATOMS: atom_id res chain seq x y z
N MET A 1 20.00 25.37 25.58
CA MET A 1 18.94 24.40 25.29
C MET A 1 17.91 25.15 24.47
N THR A 2 18.02 25.07 23.15
CA THR A 2 17.15 25.83 22.24
C THR A 2 16.00 24.92 21.87
N THR A 3 14.90 25.02 22.60
CA THR A 3 13.64 24.37 22.26
C THR A 3 12.99 25.20 21.16
N THR A 4 13.16 24.79 19.91
CA THR A 4 12.34 25.25 18.80
C THR A 4 10.93 24.69 18.99
N ALA A 5 9.97 25.56 19.29
CA ALA A 5 8.56 25.19 19.24
C ALA A 5 8.23 24.73 17.80
N PRO A 6 7.51 23.61 17.59
CA PRO A 6 6.93 23.33 16.29
C PRO A 6 5.85 24.38 16.01
N ASP A 7 5.84 24.89 14.78
CA ASP A 7 4.69 25.57 14.18
C ASP A 7 3.47 24.64 14.34
N GLN A 8 2.46 25.12 15.07
CA GLN A 8 1.18 24.48 15.39
C GLN A 8 1.20 23.21 16.28
N PRO A 9 0.24 23.08 17.23
CA PRO A 9 0.04 21.84 17.97
C PRO A 9 -0.42 20.74 16.99
N ARG A 10 0.31 19.61 16.97
CA ARG A 10 -0.05 18.42 16.19
C ARG A 10 -0.27 17.22 17.11
N VAL A 11 -1.32 16.45 16.84
CA VAL A 11 -1.52 15.14 17.46
C VAL A 11 -0.59 14.16 16.77
N LEU A 12 0.30 13.53 17.54
CA LEU A 12 1.16 12.45 17.02
C LEU A 12 0.44 11.13 17.26
N VAL A 13 0.12 10.41 16.18
CA VAL A 13 -0.44 9.07 16.25
C VAL A 13 0.66 8.07 15.87
N PRO A 14 1.16 7.24 16.80
CA PRO A 14 2.26 6.31 16.52
C PRO A 14 1.96 5.40 15.32
N GLY A 15 2.89 5.30 14.37
CA GLY A 15 2.76 4.44 13.20
C GLY A 15 1.85 4.98 12.09
N LEU A 16 1.17 6.11 12.29
CA LEU A 16 0.50 6.87 11.23
C LEU A 16 1.27 8.15 10.96
N LEU A 17 1.60 8.38 9.68
CA LEU A 17 2.22 9.61 9.29
C LEU A 17 1.16 10.71 9.18
N MET A 18 0.95 11.44 10.27
CA MET A 18 0.07 12.60 10.30
C MET A 18 0.77 13.79 9.60
N LEU A 19 0.47 13.97 8.33
CA LEU A 19 0.89 15.15 7.58
C LEU A 19 -0.01 16.35 7.95
N GLY A 20 0.54 17.56 7.92
CA GLY A 20 -0.25 18.77 8.11
C GLY A 20 -1.28 18.94 6.99
N PRO A 21 -2.36 19.73 7.20
CA PRO A 21 -3.30 20.04 6.12
C PRO A 21 -2.56 20.61 4.92
N GLY A 22 -2.84 20.09 3.72
CA GLY A 22 -2.15 20.54 2.52
C GLY A 22 -0.82 19.86 2.23
N VAL A 23 -0.38 18.93 3.07
CA VAL A 23 0.93 18.27 2.91
C VAL A 23 0.75 16.84 2.42
N GLU A 24 1.32 16.53 1.27
CA GLU A 24 1.41 15.19 0.70
C GLU A 24 2.85 14.69 0.81
N ARG A 25 3.04 13.37 0.90
CA ARG A 25 4.37 12.74 0.94
C ARG A 25 4.44 11.61 -0.07
N TYR A 26 5.52 11.59 -0.83
CA TYR A 26 5.82 10.59 -1.84
C TYR A 26 7.23 10.04 -1.63
N ARG A 27 7.39 8.73 -1.77
CA ARG A 27 8.71 8.10 -1.84
C ARG A 27 9.17 8.03 -3.30
N VAL A 28 10.42 8.40 -3.54
CA VAL A 28 11.07 8.22 -4.84
C VAL A 28 12.12 7.13 -4.65
N THR A 29 11.85 5.95 -5.23
CA THR A 29 12.72 4.78 -5.10
C THR A 29 14.11 5.08 -5.65
N GLY A 30 15.17 4.68 -4.94
CA GLY A 30 16.54 4.76 -5.44
C GLY A 30 16.72 4.00 -6.77
N GLY A 31 17.32 4.65 -7.76
CA GLY A 31 17.39 4.17 -9.15
C GLY A 31 16.07 4.33 -9.92
N GLY A 32 15.10 5.06 -9.39
CA GLY A 32 13.75 5.21 -9.92
C GLY A 32 13.37 6.67 -10.24
N ALA A 33 12.15 6.82 -10.75
CA ALA A 33 11.54 8.13 -11.03
C ALA A 33 10.06 8.15 -10.58
N THR A 34 9.56 9.31 -10.20
CA THR A 34 8.17 9.56 -9.79
C THR A 34 7.65 10.81 -10.47
N VAL A 35 6.38 10.83 -10.87
CA VAL A 35 5.76 11.99 -11.54
C VAL A 35 4.65 12.53 -10.66
N LEU A 36 4.71 13.82 -10.35
CA LEU A 36 3.72 14.54 -9.54
C LEU A 36 3.14 15.71 -10.34
N ALA A 37 1.84 15.96 -10.17
CA ALA A 37 1.21 17.18 -10.65
C ALA A 37 1.29 18.25 -9.55
N LEU A 38 1.85 19.41 -9.88
CA LEU A 38 1.97 20.57 -8.99
C LEU A 38 1.17 21.72 -9.59
N ASP A 39 0.32 22.36 -8.79
CA ASP A 39 -0.39 23.57 -9.18
C ASP A 39 0.53 24.79 -8.97
N ALA A 40 0.27 25.87 -9.70
CA ALA A 40 1.02 27.12 -9.56
C ALA A 40 1.00 27.64 -8.11
N GLY A 41 2.19 27.72 -7.51
CA GLY A 41 2.44 28.15 -6.13
C GLY A 41 2.58 27.01 -5.11
N ASP A 42 2.42 25.74 -5.52
CA ASP A 42 2.75 24.60 -4.66
C ASP A 42 4.26 24.54 -4.40
N GLU A 43 4.65 24.12 -3.20
CA GLU A 43 6.05 23.92 -2.82
C GLU A 43 6.39 22.42 -2.76
N LEU A 44 7.44 22.01 -3.47
CA LEU A 44 7.98 20.66 -3.44
C LEU A 44 9.28 20.66 -2.62
N GLU A 45 9.28 19.95 -1.50
CA GLU A 45 10.44 19.71 -0.64
C GLU A 45 10.99 18.30 -0.89
N ILE A 46 12.26 18.19 -1.30
CA ILE A 46 12.96 16.91 -1.42
C ILE A 46 13.90 16.75 -0.23
N VAL A 47 13.85 15.58 0.41
CA VAL A 47 14.71 15.17 1.50
C VAL A 47 15.47 13.91 1.10
N ASP A 48 16.78 13.93 1.27
CA ASP A 48 17.67 12.76 1.19
C ASP A 48 17.97 12.28 2.62
N PRO A 49 17.33 11.19 3.09
CA PRO A 49 17.50 10.72 4.46
C PRO A 49 18.90 10.17 4.73
N GLU A 50 19.50 9.52 3.75
CA GLU A 50 20.76 8.76 3.91
C GLU A 50 22.00 9.56 3.50
N GLY A 51 21.82 10.62 2.71
CA GLY A 51 22.91 11.43 2.17
C GLY A 51 23.48 10.83 0.89
N ARG A 52 24.17 11.67 0.12
CA ARG A 52 24.88 11.30 -1.11
C ARG A 52 23.99 10.73 -2.22
N GLN A 53 22.68 10.88 -2.14
CA GLN A 53 21.76 10.51 -3.19
C GLN A 53 21.47 11.73 -4.06
N PRO A 54 21.96 11.77 -5.32
CA PRO A 54 21.62 12.86 -6.20
C PRO A 54 20.12 12.88 -6.48
N CYS A 55 19.59 14.05 -6.78
CA CYS A 55 18.20 14.24 -7.18
C CYS A 55 18.13 15.16 -8.40
N GLU A 56 17.42 14.71 -9.44
CA GLU A 56 17.11 15.50 -10.62
C GLU A 56 15.61 15.76 -10.73
N LEU A 57 15.24 17.00 -11.04
CA LEU A 57 13.87 17.41 -11.31
C LEU A 57 13.72 17.78 -12.79
N VAL A 58 12.65 17.32 -13.42
CA VAL A 58 12.27 17.75 -14.77
C VAL A 58 10.81 18.19 -14.73
N ALA A 59 10.56 19.47 -15.01
CA ALA A 59 9.20 20.02 -15.05
C ALA A 59 8.74 20.20 -16.50
N PHE A 60 7.45 19.96 -16.73
CA PHE A 60 6.77 20.18 -18.00
C PHE A 60 5.53 21.03 -17.79
N ASP A 61 5.33 22.00 -18.68
CA ASP A 61 4.09 22.78 -18.74
C ASP A 61 2.92 21.95 -19.32
N ALA A 62 1.72 22.51 -19.33
CA ALA A 62 0.53 21.87 -19.89
C ALA A 62 0.61 21.55 -21.40
N ASN A 63 1.61 22.07 -22.12
CA ASN A 63 1.88 21.77 -23.52
C ASN A 63 3.00 20.72 -23.70
N GLY A 64 3.48 20.11 -22.62
CA GLY A 64 4.56 19.13 -22.64
C GLY A 64 5.94 19.74 -22.90
N ARG A 65 6.12 21.06 -22.74
CA ARG A 65 7.42 21.73 -22.89
C ARG A 65 8.13 21.78 -21.55
N SER A 66 9.40 21.41 -21.56
CA SER A 66 10.24 21.51 -20.37
C SER A 66 10.99 22.83 -20.30
N ASP A 67 10.90 23.52 -19.17
CA ASP A 67 11.77 24.64 -18.80
C ASP A 67 12.15 24.53 -17.31
N PRO A 68 13.45 24.50 -16.96
CA PRO A 68 13.90 24.55 -15.58
C PRO A 68 13.34 25.74 -14.77
N ASN A 69 12.98 26.85 -15.43
CA ASN A 69 12.44 28.03 -14.75
C ASN A 69 10.97 27.85 -14.32
N LEU A 70 10.31 26.75 -14.70
CA LEU A 70 9.00 26.39 -14.17
C LEU A 70 9.06 26.09 -12.66
N LEU A 71 10.25 25.76 -12.14
CA LEU A 71 10.51 25.51 -10.72
C LEU A 71 11.45 26.58 -10.16
N GLY A 72 10.93 27.41 -9.27
CA GLY A 72 11.66 28.47 -8.57
C GLY A 72 12.33 28.02 -7.28
N SER A 73 13.26 28.82 -6.77
CA SER A 73 13.84 28.60 -5.43
C SER A 73 12.94 29.15 -4.33
N ALA A 74 12.61 28.31 -3.34
CA ALA A 74 11.98 28.76 -2.09
C ALA A 74 12.99 29.27 -1.04
N ASP A 75 14.30 29.06 -1.26
CA ASP A 75 15.30 29.28 -0.20
C ASP A 75 15.47 30.77 0.16
N ALA A 76 15.29 31.07 1.45
CA ALA A 76 15.83 32.27 2.09
C ALA A 76 17.38 32.21 2.10
N PRO A 77 18.10 33.36 2.13
CA PRO A 77 19.55 33.35 2.10
C PRO A 77 20.12 32.68 3.36
N GLY A 78 20.66 31.45 3.24
CA GLY A 78 21.42 30.80 4.31
C GLY A 78 21.27 29.28 4.54
N SER A 79 20.44 28.54 3.80
CA SER A 79 20.21 27.09 4.03
C SER A 79 20.90 26.13 3.02
N GLY A 80 21.83 26.63 2.21
CA GLY A 80 22.38 25.86 1.08
C GLY A 80 23.48 24.88 1.47
N ASN A 81 23.16 23.58 1.48
CA ASN A 81 24.16 22.51 1.30
C ASN A 81 23.95 21.70 0.00
N GLY A 82 23.01 22.09 -0.87
CA GLY A 82 22.85 21.50 -2.21
C GLY A 82 23.14 22.56 -3.27
N SER A 83 24.20 22.38 -4.06
CA SER A 83 24.43 23.25 -5.22
C SER A 83 23.39 22.91 -6.31
N ARG A 84 22.54 23.87 -6.67
CA ARG A 84 21.58 23.71 -7.78
C ARG A 84 22.31 23.98 -9.08
N ALA A 85 22.31 23.02 -9.98
CA ALA A 85 22.95 23.15 -11.27
C ALA A 85 22.03 22.63 -12.38
N ARG A 86 22.01 23.35 -13.50
CA ARG A 86 21.43 22.82 -14.74
C ARG A 86 22.40 21.79 -15.28
N SER A 87 21.92 20.57 -15.53
CA SER A 87 22.75 19.59 -16.22
C SER A 87 22.70 19.82 -17.73
N THR A 88 23.83 19.63 -18.40
CA THR A 88 23.90 19.53 -19.86
C THR A 88 23.77 18.08 -20.35
N GLU A 89 23.70 17.12 -19.43
CA GLU A 89 23.55 15.71 -19.72
C GLU A 89 22.07 15.34 -19.88
N GLU A 90 21.83 14.26 -20.62
CA GLU A 90 20.49 13.70 -20.80
C GLU A 90 19.88 13.33 -19.43
N PRO A 91 18.60 13.62 -19.16
CA PRO A 91 18.00 13.30 -17.86
C PRO A 91 18.12 11.82 -17.52
N ALA A 92 18.55 11.51 -16.28
CA ALA A 92 18.68 10.13 -15.83
C ALA A 92 17.34 9.36 -15.90
N ALA A 93 16.22 10.09 -15.83
CA ALA A 93 14.87 9.57 -16.05
C ALA A 93 14.74 8.80 -17.37
N VAL A 94 15.44 9.18 -18.44
CA VAL A 94 15.32 8.50 -19.74
C VAL A 94 15.78 7.05 -19.63
N GLY A 95 16.94 6.80 -19.01
CA GLY A 95 17.46 5.45 -18.83
C GLY A 95 16.51 4.60 -17.98
N ILE A 96 16.01 5.17 -16.89
CA ILE A 96 15.09 4.51 -15.95
C ILE A 96 13.75 4.17 -16.63
N LEU A 97 13.14 5.13 -17.34
CA LEU A 97 11.82 4.98 -17.96
C LEU A 97 11.82 4.23 -19.29
N SER A 98 13.00 4.04 -19.89
CA SER A 98 13.19 3.17 -21.06
C SER A 98 13.23 1.68 -20.71
N ALA A 99 13.39 1.32 -19.42
CA ALA A 99 13.43 -0.07 -18.99
C ALA A 99 12.04 -0.75 -19.11
N GLU A 100 12.02 -2.05 -19.43
CA GLU A 100 10.78 -2.84 -19.47
C GLU A 100 10.29 -3.30 -18.09
N LEU A 101 10.49 -2.48 -17.06
CA LEU A 101 10.02 -2.76 -15.71
C LEU A 101 8.59 -2.24 -15.52
N GLN A 102 7.78 -2.94 -14.72
CA GLN A 102 6.37 -2.57 -14.48
C GLN A 102 6.25 -1.16 -13.87
N ASP A 103 7.16 -0.78 -12.97
CA ASP A 103 7.18 0.54 -12.34
C ASP A 103 7.51 1.65 -13.36
N ALA A 104 8.51 1.42 -14.23
CA ALA A 104 8.84 2.32 -15.33
C ALA A 104 7.65 2.53 -16.29
N ARG A 105 6.88 1.47 -16.57
CA ARG A 105 5.65 1.56 -17.37
C ARG A 105 4.58 2.43 -16.70
N ARG A 106 4.37 2.28 -15.39
CA ARG A 106 3.39 3.08 -14.63
C ARG A 106 3.73 4.57 -14.67
N VAL A 107 5.00 4.91 -14.44
CA VAL A 107 5.47 6.30 -14.48
C VAL A 107 5.33 6.89 -15.88
N ARG A 108 5.59 6.09 -16.93
CA ARG A 108 5.37 6.50 -18.33
C ARG A 108 3.89 6.78 -18.63
N VAL A 109 2.97 5.94 -18.16
CA VAL A 109 1.52 6.20 -18.30
C VAL A 109 1.14 7.50 -17.59
N GLY A 110 1.73 7.80 -16.43
CA GLY A 110 1.56 9.08 -15.74
C GLY A 110 2.03 10.28 -16.58
N LEU A 111 3.20 10.18 -17.22
CA LEU A 111 3.72 11.18 -18.15
C LEU A 111 2.83 11.36 -19.39
N GLU A 112 2.38 10.26 -19.99
CA GLU A 112 1.51 10.29 -21.16
C GLU A 112 0.18 10.99 -20.84
N ARG A 113 -0.38 10.78 -19.64
CA ARG A 113 -1.56 11.51 -19.17
C ARG A 113 -1.31 13.02 -19.01
N ALA A 114 -0.08 13.41 -18.71
CA ALA A 114 0.35 14.80 -18.67
C ALA A 114 0.76 15.34 -20.05
N GLY A 115 0.58 14.58 -21.14
CA GLY A 115 0.95 14.98 -22.49
C GLY A 115 2.46 14.97 -22.77
N VAL A 116 3.25 14.28 -21.93
CA VAL A 116 4.70 14.18 -22.04
C VAL A 116 5.10 12.81 -22.57
N ASP A 117 5.77 12.77 -23.72
CA ASP A 117 6.36 11.54 -24.25
C ASP A 117 7.86 11.41 -23.90
N LEU A 118 8.44 10.25 -24.20
CA LEU A 118 9.87 10.01 -23.97
C LEU A 118 10.78 10.91 -24.81
N ALA A 119 10.32 11.42 -25.96
CA ALA A 119 11.12 12.30 -26.80
C ALA A 119 11.22 13.71 -26.19
N ALA A 120 10.11 14.22 -25.64
CA ALA A 120 10.06 15.46 -24.87
C ALA A 120 10.94 15.36 -23.61
N LEU A 121 10.91 14.22 -22.92
CA LEU A 121 11.78 13.97 -21.77
C LEU A 121 13.26 13.96 -22.14
N ARG A 122 13.65 13.34 -23.27
CA ARG A 122 15.03 13.36 -23.76
C ARG A 122 15.55 14.74 -24.10
N ALA A 123 14.67 15.62 -24.61
CA ALA A 123 15.01 16.99 -24.96
C ALA A 123 15.01 17.95 -23.76
N ALA A 124 14.54 17.50 -22.59
CA ALA A 124 14.42 18.34 -21.42
C ALA A 124 15.78 18.61 -20.76
N THR A 125 15.89 19.74 -20.06
CA THR A 125 17.06 20.08 -19.25
C THR A 125 16.73 19.79 -17.78
N PRO A 126 17.41 18.83 -17.13
CA PRO A 126 17.09 18.50 -15.75
C PRO A 126 17.73 19.53 -14.80
N LEU A 127 17.00 19.84 -13.73
CA LEU A 127 17.47 20.64 -12.61
C LEU A 127 18.00 19.70 -11.53
N ARG A 128 19.32 19.68 -11.29
CA ARG A 128 19.89 18.93 -10.18
C ARG A 128 19.70 19.70 -8.89
N VAL A 129 19.03 19.09 -7.90
CA VAL A 129 18.68 19.74 -6.63
C VAL A 129 19.39 19.12 -5.42
N LEU A 130 19.91 17.91 -5.53
CA LEU A 130 20.80 17.24 -4.57
C LEU A 130 21.95 16.56 -5.30
N GLY A 131 23.13 16.49 -4.66
CA GLY A 131 24.37 15.91 -5.20
C GLY A 131 24.81 14.64 -4.48
N ASP A 132 25.92 14.05 -4.90
CA ASP A 132 26.54 12.85 -4.31
C ASP A 132 27.46 13.15 -3.11
N ASP A 133 27.55 14.42 -2.74
CA ASP A 133 28.30 14.99 -1.62
C ASP A 133 27.40 15.48 -0.48
N THR A 134 26.07 15.33 -0.62
CA THR A 134 25.10 15.77 0.39
C THR A 134 25.22 14.98 1.68
N ALA A 135 25.03 15.66 2.82
CA ALA A 135 24.98 15.01 4.13
C ALA A 135 23.62 14.30 4.34
N PRO A 136 23.56 13.28 5.23
CA PRO A 136 22.30 12.68 5.63
C PRO A 136 21.30 13.72 6.15
N GLY A 137 20.04 13.62 5.71
CA GLY A 137 18.97 14.58 6.03
C GLY A 137 19.03 15.88 5.23
N ALA A 138 19.84 15.96 4.16
CA ALA A 138 19.87 17.10 3.27
C ALA A 138 18.49 17.34 2.66
N ARG A 139 18.10 18.62 2.55
CA ARG A 139 16.81 19.03 2.01
C ARG A 139 16.94 20.18 1.02
N THR A 140 16.00 20.27 0.10
CA THR A 140 15.92 21.34 -0.90
C THR A 140 14.46 21.60 -1.24
N ARG A 141 14.11 22.84 -1.53
CA ARG A 141 12.71 23.27 -1.78
C ARG A 141 12.59 24.02 -3.10
N VAL A 142 11.60 23.65 -3.90
CA VAL A 142 11.26 24.35 -5.14
C VAL A 142 9.80 24.75 -5.14
N VAL A 143 9.47 25.88 -5.78
CA VAL A 143 8.08 26.34 -5.93
C VAL A 143 7.68 26.22 -7.40
N ALA A 144 6.54 25.60 -7.68
CA ALA A 144 5.97 25.59 -9.02
C ALA A 144 5.48 27.00 -9.39
N HIS A 145 5.98 27.57 -10.48
CA HIS A 145 5.54 28.88 -10.97
C HIS A 145 4.27 28.82 -11.82
N ASP A 146 4.06 27.69 -12.47
CA ASP A 146 2.89 27.35 -13.29
C ASP A 146 2.38 25.95 -12.89
N ASP A 147 1.22 25.56 -13.43
CA ASP A 147 0.74 24.19 -13.31
C ASP A 147 1.67 23.26 -14.12
N VAL A 148 2.29 22.29 -13.44
CA VAL A 148 3.33 21.45 -14.04
C VAL A 148 3.21 19.98 -13.69
N ALA A 149 3.63 19.14 -14.63
CA ALA A 149 4.03 17.78 -14.33
C ALA A 149 5.52 17.75 -13.98
N CYS A 150 5.85 17.40 -12.74
CA CYS A 150 7.21 17.33 -12.22
C CYS A 150 7.67 15.87 -12.11
N VAL A 151 8.74 15.52 -12.82
CA VAL A 151 9.44 14.24 -12.71
C VAL A 151 10.56 14.39 -11.70
N ILE A 152 10.50 13.61 -10.64
CA ILE A 152 11.52 13.53 -9.59
C ILE A 152 12.29 12.25 -9.80
N VAL A 153 13.62 12.35 -9.89
CA VAL A 153 14.50 11.23 -10.22
C VAL A 153 15.53 11.04 -9.13
N ALA A 154 15.64 9.82 -8.61
CA ALA A 154 16.71 9.38 -7.72
C ALA A 154 17.67 8.51 -8.56
N PRO A 155 18.61 9.10 -9.33
CA PRO A 155 19.51 8.33 -10.19
C PRO A 155 20.37 7.36 -9.39
N GLY A 156 20.68 6.23 -10.01
CA GLY A 156 21.46 5.18 -9.40
C GLY A 156 22.00 4.21 -10.43
N GLU A 157 23.27 3.82 -10.29
CA GLU A 157 23.85 2.76 -11.10
C GLU A 157 23.67 1.39 -10.44
N PRO A 158 23.66 0.28 -11.20
CA PRO A 158 23.71 -1.05 -10.64
C PRO A 158 24.89 -1.19 -9.67
N MET A 159 24.60 -1.59 -8.43
CA MET A 159 25.63 -1.74 -7.40
C MET A 159 26.69 -2.76 -7.83
N SER A 160 27.96 -2.36 -7.74
CA SER A 160 29.10 -3.27 -7.91
C SER A 160 29.44 -3.95 -6.58
N ALA A 161 29.75 -5.25 -6.63
CA ALA A 161 30.23 -6.00 -5.45
C ALA A 161 31.59 -5.50 -4.93
N HIS A 162 32.30 -4.69 -5.73
CA HIS A 162 33.66 -4.23 -5.43
C HIS A 162 33.71 -2.76 -4.98
N GLY A 163 32.58 -2.06 -4.93
CA GLY A 163 32.50 -0.67 -4.47
C GLY A 163 31.28 0.10 -5.00
N GLY A 164 31.15 1.36 -4.57
CA GLY A 164 30.02 2.24 -4.89
C GLY A 164 29.01 2.34 -3.74
N ALA A 165 28.30 3.47 -3.67
CA ALA A 165 27.16 3.62 -2.77
C ALA A 165 25.90 3.10 -3.47
N PRO A 166 25.00 2.36 -2.78
CA PRO A 166 23.68 2.08 -3.31
C PRO A 166 22.95 3.37 -3.66
N ALA A 167 22.10 3.31 -4.68
CA ALA A 167 21.04 4.28 -4.80
C ALA A 167 20.09 4.10 -3.60
N THR A 168 19.81 5.19 -2.90
CA THR A 168 18.92 5.24 -1.74
C THR A 168 17.65 6.02 -2.11
N ASP A 169 16.62 5.88 -1.29
CA ASP A 169 15.34 6.52 -1.56
C ASP A 169 15.37 8.00 -1.18
N LEU A 170 14.65 8.82 -1.95
CA LEU A 170 14.33 10.19 -1.58
C LEU A 170 12.90 10.29 -1.07
N ILE A 171 12.64 11.31 -0.25
CA ILE A 171 11.29 11.66 0.20
C ILE A 171 10.93 13.01 -0.40
N ALA A 172 9.81 13.06 -1.12
CA ALA A 172 9.24 14.27 -1.68
C ALA A 172 8.00 14.67 -0.87
N TYR A 173 7.96 15.88 -0.34
CA TYR A 173 6.77 16.48 0.26
C TYR A 173 6.21 17.55 -0.67
N VAL A 174 4.91 17.49 -0.95
CA VAL A 174 4.20 18.57 -1.66
C VAL A 174 3.40 19.35 -0.63
N HIS A 175 3.72 20.62 -0.47
CA HIS A 175 2.98 21.58 0.35
C HIS A 175 2.07 22.36 -0.60
N ARG A 176 0.80 21.96 -0.65
CA ARG A 176 -0.24 22.56 -1.49
C ARG A 176 -0.54 23.96 -1.00
N ARG A 177 -0.54 24.92 -1.94
CA ARG A 177 -0.95 26.30 -1.64
C ARG A 177 -2.43 26.40 -1.30
N ASP A 178 -3.25 25.66 -2.06
CA ASP A 178 -4.68 25.52 -1.80
C ASP A 178 -4.96 24.22 -1.05
N VAL A 179 -5.08 24.33 0.28
CA VAL A 179 -5.37 23.20 1.17
C VAL A 179 -6.70 22.53 0.85
N THR A 180 -7.64 23.20 0.15
CA THR A 180 -8.91 22.60 -0.27
C THR A 180 -8.77 21.71 -1.51
N ARG A 181 -7.68 21.88 -2.27
CA ARG A 181 -7.29 21.01 -3.40
C ARG A 181 -6.34 19.90 -2.98
N SER A 182 -5.70 20.02 -1.81
CA SER A 182 -5.13 18.86 -1.13
C SER A 182 -6.29 17.93 -0.82
N SER A 183 -6.34 16.79 -1.50
CA SER A 183 -7.30 15.75 -1.15
C SER A 183 -6.99 15.35 0.29
N THR A 184 -7.82 15.80 1.23
CA THR A 184 -7.87 15.20 2.57
C THR A 184 -8.44 13.78 2.51
N GLU A 185 -8.99 13.37 1.37
CA GLU A 185 -9.19 11.97 1.04
C GLU A 185 -7.81 11.33 0.79
N PRO A 186 -7.46 10.22 1.48
CA PRO A 186 -6.25 9.51 1.15
C PRO A 186 -6.30 9.14 -0.33
N LEU A 187 -5.29 9.57 -1.07
CA LEU A 187 -5.04 9.06 -2.41
C LEU A 187 -4.80 7.56 -2.27
N LEU A 188 -5.83 6.76 -2.54
CA LEU A 188 -5.71 5.32 -2.67
C LEU A 188 -4.52 5.04 -3.60
N PRO A 189 -3.58 4.15 -3.21
CA PRO A 189 -2.50 3.76 -4.10
C PRO A 189 -3.06 3.34 -5.45
N ALA A 190 -2.34 3.65 -6.52
CA ALA A 190 -2.72 3.22 -7.86
C ALA A 190 -2.97 1.70 -7.88
N PRO A 191 -3.98 1.21 -8.63
CA PRO A 191 -4.23 -0.22 -8.78
C PRO A 191 -2.98 -1.02 -9.17
N LEU A 192 -2.89 -2.27 -8.69
CA LEU A 192 -1.72 -3.11 -8.96
C LEU A 192 -1.60 -3.49 -10.46
N ALA A 193 -2.73 -3.57 -11.14
CA ALA A 193 -2.90 -3.69 -12.58
C ALA A 193 -4.25 -3.07 -12.97
N ASP A 194 -4.67 -3.19 -14.23
CA ASP A 194 -6.03 -2.77 -14.62
C ASP A 194 -7.06 -3.68 -13.95
N PRO A 195 -7.92 -3.16 -13.05
CA PRO A 195 -8.90 -3.97 -12.36
C PRO A 195 -10.14 -4.22 -13.23
N SER A 196 -10.73 -5.41 -13.12
CA SER A 196 -12.06 -5.71 -13.67
C SER A 196 -13.19 -5.15 -12.79
N GLN A 197 -12.92 -4.95 -11.50
CA GLN A 197 -13.80 -4.29 -10.54
C GLN A 197 -12.96 -3.40 -9.63
N ASP A 198 -13.40 -2.17 -9.37
CA ASP A 198 -12.76 -1.24 -8.42
C ASP A 198 -13.87 -0.45 -7.73
N PHE A 199 -14.03 -0.63 -6.42
CA PHE A 199 -15.10 0.02 -5.67
C PHE A 199 -14.75 0.24 -4.21
N ILE A 200 -15.46 1.21 -3.62
CA ILE A 200 -15.39 1.53 -2.19
C ILE A 200 -16.58 0.90 -1.48
N ILE A 201 -16.30 0.24 -0.36
CA ILE A 201 -17.26 -0.15 0.68
C ILE A 201 -17.25 0.99 1.68
N ARG A 202 -18.37 1.72 1.75
CA ARG A 202 -18.50 2.87 2.63
C ARG A 202 -18.45 2.42 4.09
N ASN A 203 -17.98 3.32 4.96
CA ASN A 203 -17.94 3.09 6.39
C ASN A 203 -19.27 2.51 6.90
N SER A 204 -19.18 1.56 7.84
CA SER A 204 -20.35 0.89 8.42
C SER A 204 -21.24 0.11 7.45
N THR A 205 -20.77 -0.20 6.23
CA THR A 205 -21.52 -1.00 5.24
C THR A 205 -20.78 -2.29 4.87
N ALA A 206 -21.39 -3.11 4.02
CA ALA A 206 -20.76 -4.27 3.40
C ALA A 206 -21.10 -4.30 1.91
N ARG A 207 -20.35 -5.10 1.16
CA ARG A 207 -20.66 -5.40 -0.23
C ARG A 207 -20.32 -6.84 -0.57
N ALA A 208 -21.28 -7.54 -1.16
CA ALA A 208 -21.01 -8.81 -1.85
C ALA A 208 -20.51 -8.57 -3.28
N TYR A 209 -19.63 -9.44 -3.75
CA TYR A 209 -19.03 -9.37 -5.08
C TYR A 209 -18.54 -10.75 -5.54
N GLU A 210 -18.53 -10.96 -6.85
CA GLU A 210 -18.09 -12.22 -7.45
C GLU A 210 -16.62 -12.13 -7.89
N VAL A 211 -15.88 -13.22 -7.68
CA VAL A 211 -14.49 -13.37 -8.12
C VAL A 211 -14.34 -14.71 -8.83
N ALA A 212 -13.94 -14.68 -10.10
CA ALA A 212 -13.76 -15.90 -10.88
C ALA A 212 -12.53 -16.69 -10.42
N LYS A 213 -12.56 -18.00 -10.66
CA LYS A 213 -11.44 -18.89 -10.34
C LYS A 213 -10.15 -18.42 -10.99
N GLY A 214 -9.12 -18.25 -10.16
CA GLY A 214 -7.79 -17.84 -10.58
C GLY A 214 -7.60 -16.33 -10.69
N ASP A 215 -8.67 -15.53 -10.62
CA ASP A 215 -8.59 -14.07 -10.49
C ASP A 215 -8.02 -13.70 -9.12
N TRP A 216 -7.56 -12.45 -9.03
CA TRP A 216 -6.98 -11.88 -7.84
C TRP A 216 -7.92 -10.83 -7.28
N PHE A 217 -7.98 -10.69 -5.97
CA PHE A 217 -8.73 -9.60 -5.36
C PHE A 217 -7.96 -9.01 -4.18
N GLN A 218 -8.06 -7.70 -4.05
CA GLN A 218 -7.33 -6.89 -3.11
C GLN A 218 -8.33 -6.20 -2.18
N VAL A 219 -8.10 -6.30 -0.87
CA VAL A 219 -8.81 -5.52 0.16
C VAL A 219 -7.81 -4.49 0.68
N VAL A 220 -8.14 -3.21 0.54
CA VAL A 220 -7.26 -2.08 0.85
C VAL A 220 -7.89 -1.25 1.97
N ASP A 221 -7.10 -0.98 3.00
CA ASP A 221 -7.43 0.00 4.02
C ASP A 221 -7.14 1.40 3.49
N VAL A 222 -8.19 2.22 3.32
CA VAL A 222 -8.08 3.51 2.62
C VAL A 222 -7.35 4.53 3.49
N GLU A 223 -7.78 4.66 4.75
CA GLU A 223 -7.29 5.67 5.70
C GLU A 223 -6.32 5.09 6.74
N GLY A 224 -6.10 3.78 6.71
CA GLY A 224 -5.40 3.08 7.79
C GLY A 224 -6.33 2.86 8.98
N ARG A 225 -5.95 1.88 9.81
CA ARG A 225 -6.67 1.52 11.04
C ARG A 225 -8.13 1.09 10.85
N GLN A 226 -8.55 0.71 9.65
CA GLN A 226 -9.88 0.16 9.40
C GLN A 226 -9.82 -1.35 9.24
N CYS A 227 -10.65 -2.07 9.99
CA CYS A 227 -10.82 -3.51 9.84
C CYS A 227 -11.87 -3.85 8.78
N SER A 228 -11.65 -4.99 8.11
CA SER A 228 -12.61 -5.58 7.18
C SER A 228 -12.86 -7.04 7.55
N ASP A 229 -14.09 -7.38 7.89
CA ASP A 229 -14.51 -8.77 7.97
C ASP A 229 -14.69 -9.28 6.54
N PHE A 230 -14.16 -10.47 6.25
CA PHE A 230 -14.25 -11.11 4.95
C PHE A 230 -14.77 -12.54 5.06
N GLN A 231 -15.65 -12.91 4.14
CA GLN A 231 -16.18 -14.25 4.00
C GLN A 231 -16.41 -14.58 2.52
N CYS A 232 -16.34 -15.85 2.15
CA CYS A 232 -16.62 -16.28 0.78
C CYS A 232 -17.20 -17.70 0.69
N PHE A 233 -17.79 -17.97 -0.45
CA PHE A 233 -18.46 -19.22 -0.79
C PHE A 233 -18.08 -19.65 -2.19
N ALA A 234 -17.87 -20.94 -2.40
CA ALA A 234 -17.82 -21.47 -3.76
C ALA A 234 -19.20 -21.35 -4.41
N VAL A 235 -19.26 -20.78 -5.62
CA VAL A 235 -20.50 -20.66 -6.41
C VAL A 235 -21.18 -22.01 -6.57
N ALA A 236 -20.38 -23.06 -6.88
CA ALA A 236 -20.89 -24.42 -7.04
C ALA A 236 -21.54 -25.00 -5.77
N ASP A 237 -21.06 -24.62 -4.58
CA ASP A 237 -21.68 -25.05 -3.32
C ASP A 237 -23.03 -24.33 -3.11
N LEU A 238 -23.09 -23.03 -3.36
CA LEU A 238 -24.33 -22.25 -3.28
C LEU A 238 -25.39 -22.77 -4.27
N GLU A 239 -25.01 -23.06 -5.51
CA GLU A 239 -25.89 -23.66 -6.53
C GLU A 239 -26.40 -25.05 -6.12
N ALA A 240 -25.59 -25.81 -5.37
CA ALA A 240 -25.97 -27.09 -4.80
C ALA A 240 -26.81 -26.95 -3.51
N GLY A 241 -27.13 -25.74 -3.07
CA GLY A 241 -27.85 -25.46 -1.83
C GLY A 241 -27.02 -25.73 -0.56
N ALA A 242 -25.69 -25.78 -0.70
CA ALA A 242 -24.75 -25.97 0.40
C ALA A 242 -24.16 -24.63 0.83
N ASP A 243 -24.35 -24.31 2.11
CA ASP A 243 -23.85 -23.07 2.72
C ASP A 243 -22.48 -23.33 3.37
N LEU A 244 -21.44 -23.42 2.54
CA LEU A 244 -20.08 -23.80 2.94
C LEU A 244 -19.12 -22.60 2.84
N CYS A 245 -19.21 -21.73 3.82
CA CYS A 245 -18.28 -20.62 4.01
C CYS A 245 -16.88 -21.09 4.42
N LEU A 246 -15.92 -20.15 4.41
CA LEU A 246 -14.65 -20.31 5.09
C LEU A 246 -14.87 -20.66 6.56
N ASP A 247 -14.11 -21.65 7.02
CA ASP A 247 -14.12 -22.16 8.38
C ASP A 247 -12.76 -21.86 9.01
N ALA A 248 -12.77 -21.01 10.04
CA ALA A 248 -11.55 -20.57 10.69
C ALA A 248 -10.86 -21.72 11.46
N THR A 249 -11.64 -22.65 12.01
CA THR A 249 -11.13 -23.79 12.80
C THR A 249 -10.40 -24.79 11.91
N ILE A 250 -11.01 -25.17 10.79
CA ILE A 250 -10.38 -26.02 9.77
C ILE A 250 -9.14 -25.33 9.21
N THR A 251 -9.24 -24.04 8.90
CA THR A 251 -8.09 -23.29 8.39
C THR A 251 -6.90 -23.32 9.36
N ARG A 252 -7.11 -22.99 10.65
CA ARG A 252 -6.03 -23.04 11.65
C ARG A 252 -5.46 -24.44 11.83
N THR A 253 -6.31 -25.47 11.75
CA THR A 253 -5.89 -26.88 11.87
C THR A 253 -4.99 -27.29 10.72
N LEU A 254 -5.35 -26.94 9.48
CA LEU A 254 -4.59 -27.33 8.29
C LEU A 254 -3.32 -26.48 8.08
N MET A 255 -3.37 -25.21 8.47
CA MET A 255 -2.24 -24.29 8.31
C MET A 255 -1.26 -24.33 9.49
N GLY A 256 -1.68 -24.83 10.66
CA GLY A 256 -0.85 -24.83 11.86
C GLY A 256 -0.50 -23.42 12.36
N ALA A 257 -1.28 -22.41 11.98
CA ALA A 257 -1.07 -21.00 12.27
C ALA A 257 -2.41 -20.33 12.62
N SER A 258 -2.36 -19.26 13.41
CA SER A 258 -3.54 -18.47 13.80
C SER A 258 -4.22 -17.78 12.61
N CYS A 259 -3.44 -17.34 11.63
CA CYS A 259 -3.93 -16.80 10.37
C CYS A 259 -2.96 -17.18 9.24
N PRO A 260 -3.47 -17.58 8.06
CA PRO A 260 -2.67 -17.72 6.86
C PRO A 260 -1.93 -16.43 6.46
N ALA A 261 -0.75 -16.60 5.86
CA ALA A 261 0.11 -15.52 5.37
C ALA A 261 0.78 -15.93 4.03
N PRO A 262 1.34 -14.98 3.25
CA PRO A 262 2.05 -15.31 2.01
C PRO A 262 3.12 -16.38 2.23
N GLY A 263 3.14 -17.42 1.39
CA GLY A 263 4.11 -18.51 1.46
C GLY A 263 3.48 -19.89 1.53
N LEU A 264 4.04 -20.75 2.40
CA LEU A 264 3.65 -22.15 2.53
C LEU A 264 2.25 -22.32 3.15
N TYR A 265 1.93 -21.54 4.18
CA TYR A 265 0.69 -21.61 4.95
C TYR A 265 -0.27 -20.48 4.55
N SER A 266 -0.63 -20.44 3.27
CA SER A 266 -1.29 -19.28 2.64
C SER A 266 -2.77 -19.49 2.33
N LYS A 267 -3.39 -20.61 2.69
CA LYS A 267 -4.75 -20.93 2.23
C LYS A 267 -5.77 -20.87 3.33
N PHE A 268 -6.98 -20.43 2.97
CA PHE A 268 -8.17 -20.60 3.80
C PHE A 268 -9.10 -21.66 3.20
N PHE A 269 -9.80 -22.37 4.07
CA PHE A 269 -10.57 -23.56 3.74
C PHE A 269 -12.00 -23.47 4.26
N ASN A 270 -12.93 -24.16 3.62
CA ASN A 270 -14.27 -24.38 4.16
C ASN A 270 -14.32 -25.62 5.07
N ALA A 271 -15.49 -25.89 5.65
CA ALA A 271 -15.74 -27.05 6.53
C ALA A 271 -15.47 -28.43 5.88
N ARG A 272 -15.41 -28.51 4.54
CA ARG A 272 -15.05 -29.73 3.79
C ARG A 272 -13.56 -29.83 3.47
N MET A 273 -12.73 -28.95 4.06
CA MET A 273 -11.30 -28.85 3.77
C MET A 273 -11.00 -28.51 2.30
N GLN A 274 -11.96 -27.89 1.59
CA GLN A 274 -11.71 -27.36 0.25
C GLN A 274 -11.05 -25.99 0.37
N PRO A 275 -9.92 -25.75 -0.31
CA PRO A 275 -9.27 -24.45 -0.31
C PRO A 275 -10.05 -23.47 -1.19
N LEU A 276 -10.44 -22.32 -0.65
CA LEU A 276 -11.23 -21.31 -1.37
C LEU A 276 -10.37 -20.14 -1.84
N VAL A 277 -9.46 -19.65 -0.99
CA VAL A 277 -8.60 -18.50 -1.29
C VAL A 277 -7.17 -18.74 -0.82
N GLU A 278 -6.21 -18.13 -1.53
CA GLU A 278 -4.78 -18.11 -1.18
C GLU A 278 -4.31 -16.67 -0.95
N VAL A 279 -3.62 -16.41 0.16
CA VAL A 279 -2.92 -15.14 0.46
C VAL A 279 -1.65 -15.05 -0.37
N VAL A 280 -1.57 -13.99 -1.17
CA VAL A 280 -0.49 -13.75 -2.14
C VAL A 280 0.39 -12.62 -1.64
N GLN A 281 -0.22 -11.51 -1.25
CA GLN A 281 0.50 -10.40 -0.63
C GLN A 281 -0.22 -9.94 0.63
N ASP A 282 0.55 -9.52 1.61
CA ASP A 282 0.05 -8.93 2.85
C ASP A 282 1.01 -7.82 3.27
N THR A 283 0.52 -6.58 3.32
CA THR A 283 1.33 -5.43 3.71
C THR A 283 1.23 -5.03 5.18
N VAL A 284 0.44 -5.78 5.97
CA VAL A 284 0.15 -5.49 7.37
C VAL A 284 0.73 -6.56 8.28
N GLY A 285 0.58 -7.84 7.94
CA GLY A 285 1.08 -8.97 8.72
C GLY A 285 0.27 -9.29 9.97
N ARG A 286 -0.87 -8.62 10.18
CA ARG A 286 -1.72 -8.76 11.37
C ARG A 286 -3.19 -8.78 11.02
N HIS A 287 -3.81 -9.94 11.23
CA HIS A 287 -5.21 -10.24 10.97
C HIS A 287 -5.74 -11.21 12.03
N ASP A 288 -7.06 -11.34 12.11
CA ASP A 288 -7.72 -12.21 13.05
C ASP A 288 -8.59 -13.29 12.38
N THR A 289 -8.61 -14.48 12.98
CA THR A 289 -9.55 -15.57 12.65
C THR A 289 -10.18 -16.20 13.90
N PHE A 290 -9.98 -15.60 15.08
CA PHE A 290 -10.49 -16.09 16.36
C PHE A 290 -11.91 -15.59 16.62
N ASN A 291 -12.16 -14.31 16.35
CA ASN A 291 -13.43 -13.67 16.69
C ASN A 291 -14.40 -13.68 15.50
N THR A 292 -15.68 -13.58 15.83
CA THR A 292 -16.72 -13.34 14.83
C THR A 292 -16.70 -11.90 14.37
N ALA A 293 -17.24 -11.64 13.17
CA ALA A 293 -17.64 -10.30 12.80
C ALA A 293 -18.56 -9.69 13.87
N CYS A 294 -18.46 -8.38 14.09
CA CYS A 294 -19.27 -7.71 15.11
C CYS A 294 -20.77 -7.95 14.85
N ASN A 295 -21.54 -8.02 15.92
CA ASN A 295 -22.95 -8.44 15.89
C ASN A 295 -23.77 -7.69 16.94
N ALA A 296 -25.10 -7.73 16.82
CA ALA A 296 -25.99 -7.00 17.74
C ALA A 296 -25.74 -7.34 19.21
N ARG A 297 -25.45 -8.61 19.52
CA ARG A 297 -25.21 -9.07 20.89
C ARG A 297 -23.94 -8.47 21.49
N TYR A 298 -22.89 -8.30 20.68
CA TYR A 298 -21.64 -7.64 21.08
C TYR A 298 -21.91 -6.24 21.60
N TYR A 299 -22.58 -5.41 20.81
CA TYR A 299 -22.87 -4.02 21.16
C TYR A 299 -23.87 -3.89 22.31
N GLU A 300 -24.91 -4.74 22.36
CA GLU A 300 -25.88 -4.75 23.46
C GLU A 300 -25.22 -4.97 24.83
N GLU A 301 -24.30 -5.93 24.94
CA GLU A 301 -23.58 -6.22 26.18
C GLU A 301 -22.62 -5.09 26.58
N MET A 302 -22.10 -4.36 25.61
CA MET A 302 -21.27 -3.17 25.84
C MET A 302 -22.08 -1.91 26.14
N GLY A 303 -23.43 -1.98 26.09
CA GLY A 303 -24.32 -0.86 26.41
C GLY A 303 -24.73 -0.01 25.20
N TYR A 304 -24.53 -0.49 23.97
CA TYR A 304 -24.85 0.19 22.71
C TYR A 304 -25.91 -0.58 21.89
N PRO A 305 -27.14 -0.76 22.39
CA PRO A 305 -28.18 -1.49 21.67
C PRO A 305 -28.57 -0.79 20.36
N GLY A 306 -28.77 -1.58 19.30
CA GLY A 306 -29.17 -1.07 17.98
C GLY A 306 -28.02 -0.53 17.13
N HIS A 307 -26.76 -0.67 17.59
CA HIS A 307 -25.59 -0.31 16.80
C HIS A 307 -25.54 -1.11 15.48
N VAL A 308 -25.16 -0.42 14.40
CA VAL A 308 -24.89 -1.07 13.10
C VAL A 308 -23.76 -2.07 13.25
N ASN A 309 -23.82 -3.21 12.56
CA ASN A 309 -22.86 -4.28 12.76
C ASN A 309 -22.63 -5.09 11.49
N CYS A 310 -21.43 -5.66 11.38
CA CYS A 310 -20.98 -6.42 10.23
C CYS A 310 -21.81 -7.66 9.97
N THR A 311 -22.27 -8.36 11.01
CA THR A 311 -23.11 -9.55 10.85
C THR A 311 -24.41 -9.23 10.10
N GLU A 312 -25.11 -8.17 10.46
CA GLU A 312 -26.33 -7.76 9.76
C GLU A 312 -26.02 -7.21 8.37
N ASN A 313 -24.92 -6.50 8.19
CA ASN A 313 -24.47 -6.04 6.87
C ASN A 313 -24.20 -7.24 5.92
N ILE A 314 -23.47 -8.25 6.40
CA ILE A 314 -23.21 -9.50 5.66
C ILE A 314 -24.52 -10.23 5.34
N ASN A 315 -25.43 -10.35 6.31
CA ASN A 315 -26.73 -10.99 6.10
C ASN A 315 -27.55 -10.32 4.99
N ASN A 316 -27.46 -9.00 4.85
CA ASN A 316 -28.20 -8.25 3.84
C ASN A 316 -27.59 -8.43 2.45
N GLU A 317 -26.26 -8.40 2.36
CA GLU A 317 -25.52 -8.57 1.10
C GLU A 317 -25.58 -10.00 0.55
N LEU A 318 -25.62 -11.02 1.42
CA LEU A 318 -25.67 -12.41 0.99
C LEU A 318 -27.09 -12.96 0.75
N GLY A 319 -28.12 -12.22 1.14
CA GLY A 319 -29.52 -12.61 0.93
C GLY A 319 -29.88 -12.92 -0.54
N PRO A 320 -29.47 -12.09 -1.52
CA PRO A 320 -29.66 -12.36 -2.95
C PRO A 320 -29.02 -13.68 -3.45
N TYR A 321 -28.01 -14.18 -2.74
CA TYR A 321 -27.30 -15.42 -3.06
C TYR A 321 -27.90 -16.66 -2.38
N GLY A 322 -29.04 -16.50 -1.68
CA GLY A 322 -29.72 -17.61 -1.00
C GLY A 322 -29.04 -18.10 0.28
N VAL A 323 -28.07 -17.35 0.79
CA VAL A 323 -27.36 -17.70 2.03
C VAL A 323 -28.23 -17.40 3.25
N ALA A 324 -28.25 -18.33 4.20
CA ALA A 324 -29.05 -18.17 5.40
C ALA A 324 -28.49 -17.07 6.32
N ARG A 325 -29.37 -16.23 6.87
CA ARG A 325 -28.98 -15.22 7.86
C ARG A 325 -28.41 -15.88 9.12
N ARG A 326 -27.40 -15.26 9.74
CA ARG A 326 -26.75 -15.73 10.96
C ARG A 326 -26.76 -14.65 12.04
N ARG A 327 -26.70 -15.07 13.31
CA ARG A 327 -26.60 -14.14 14.46
C ARG A 327 -25.16 -13.66 14.71
N GLY A 328 -24.19 -14.34 14.12
CA GLY A 328 -22.78 -14.01 14.15
C GLY A 328 -22.10 -14.76 13.02
N TRP A 329 -21.17 -14.10 12.34
CA TRP A 329 -20.40 -14.68 11.25
C TRP A 329 -18.99 -14.99 11.74
N GLU A 330 -18.51 -16.23 11.55
CA GLU A 330 -17.07 -16.42 11.49
C GLU A 330 -16.56 -15.71 10.22
N ALA A 331 -15.47 -14.97 10.36
CA ALA A 331 -14.89 -14.20 9.27
C ALA A 331 -13.37 -14.20 9.41
N ILE A 332 -12.71 -13.92 8.29
CA ILE A 332 -11.32 -13.48 8.30
C ILE A 332 -11.39 -11.98 8.53
N ASN A 333 -10.94 -11.53 9.69
CA ASN A 333 -10.98 -10.14 10.07
C ASN A 333 -9.66 -9.50 9.65
N PHE A 334 -9.61 -9.01 8.41
CA PHE A 334 -8.43 -8.32 7.89
C PHE A 334 -8.14 -7.07 8.71
N PHE A 335 -6.84 -6.83 8.90
CA PHE A 335 -6.22 -5.76 9.67
C PHE A 335 -6.47 -5.81 11.20
N TYR A 336 -7.42 -6.61 11.66
CA TYR A 336 -7.80 -6.67 13.06
C TYR A 336 -6.67 -7.20 13.95
N ASN A 337 -6.21 -6.37 14.90
CA ASN A 337 -5.09 -6.66 15.78
C ASN A 337 -5.56 -7.29 17.09
N THR A 338 -5.95 -8.56 17.00
CA THR A 338 -6.25 -9.38 18.17
C THR A 338 -5.05 -10.27 18.53
N ASN A 339 -4.81 -10.46 19.82
CA ASN A 339 -3.79 -11.38 20.32
C ASN A 339 -4.32 -12.21 21.49
N LEU A 340 -3.66 -13.34 21.74
CA LEU A 340 -3.86 -14.17 22.91
C LEU A 340 -2.64 -13.99 23.83
N ASP A 341 -2.86 -13.64 25.09
CA ASP A 341 -1.78 -13.50 26.07
C ASP A 341 -1.44 -14.84 26.76
N ASP A 342 -0.44 -14.82 27.66
CA ASP A 342 0.00 -15.96 28.45
C ASP A 342 -1.01 -16.39 29.53
N HIS A 343 -2.06 -15.59 29.76
CA HIS A 343 -3.21 -15.91 30.60
C HIS A 343 -4.40 -16.47 29.80
N ASN A 344 -4.24 -16.72 28.51
CA ASN A 344 -5.29 -17.17 27.59
C ASN A 344 -6.44 -16.16 27.44
N GLN A 345 -6.17 -14.86 27.61
CA GLN A 345 -7.12 -13.79 27.31
C GLN A 345 -6.95 -13.33 25.87
N ILE A 346 -8.07 -13.29 25.15
CA ILE A 346 -8.15 -12.60 23.86
C ILE A 346 -8.27 -11.12 24.17
N HIS A 347 -7.34 -10.33 23.66
CA HIS A 347 -7.39 -8.88 23.71
C HIS A 347 -7.23 -8.30 22.30
N LEU A 348 -7.72 -7.09 22.11
CA LEU A 348 -7.61 -6.33 20.88
C LEU A 348 -6.86 -5.03 21.15
N ASP A 349 -6.22 -4.51 20.11
CA ASP A 349 -5.52 -3.23 20.11
C ASP A 349 -5.69 -2.60 18.72
N GLU A 350 -5.20 -1.38 18.52
CA GLU A 350 -5.33 -0.68 17.25
C GLU A 350 -4.70 -1.49 16.09
N PRO A 351 -5.35 -1.56 14.92
CA PRO A 351 -4.82 -2.25 13.74
C PRO A 351 -3.45 -1.74 13.34
N TRP A 352 -2.60 -2.54 12.70
CA TRP A 352 -1.28 -2.04 12.25
C TRP A 352 -1.31 -1.39 10.87
N SER A 353 -2.44 -1.47 10.18
CA SER A 353 -2.62 -0.96 8.83
C SER A 353 -2.44 0.55 8.77
N ARG A 354 -1.84 1.00 7.69
CA ARG A 354 -1.68 2.42 7.31
C ARG A 354 -2.48 2.69 6.04
N PRO A 355 -2.73 3.97 5.70
CA PRO A 355 -3.37 4.32 4.44
C PRO A 355 -2.73 3.58 3.25
N GLY A 356 -3.55 2.87 2.49
CA GLY A 356 -3.13 2.12 1.31
C GLY A 356 -2.54 0.74 1.59
N ASP A 357 -2.41 0.31 2.84
CA ASP A 357 -2.05 -1.07 3.15
C ASP A 357 -3.16 -2.03 2.69
N TYR A 358 -2.78 -3.25 2.33
CA TYR A 358 -3.69 -4.19 1.71
C TYR A 358 -3.30 -5.65 1.93
N VAL A 359 -4.29 -6.52 1.68
CA VAL A 359 -4.09 -7.94 1.39
C VAL A 359 -4.47 -8.23 -0.05
N LEU A 360 -3.65 -9.00 -0.76
CA LEU A 360 -3.94 -9.51 -2.09
C LEU A 360 -4.13 -11.02 -2.02
N LEU A 361 -5.28 -11.47 -2.50
CA LEU A 361 -5.72 -12.84 -2.46
C LEU A 361 -5.91 -13.38 -3.88
N ARG A 362 -5.82 -14.70 -4.03
CA ARG A 362 -6.17 -15.41 -5.26
C ARG A 362 -7.34 -16.33 -5.00
N ALA A 363 -8.36 -16.25 -5.85
CA ALA A 363 -9.48 -17.17 -5.81
C ALA A 363 -9.07 -18.54 -6.34
N LEU A 364 -9.33 -19.60 -5.59
CA LEU A 364 -9.04 -20.99 -5.97
C LEU A 364 -10.26 -21.71 -6.57
N GLU A 365 -11.44 -21.10 -6.43
CA GLU A 365 -12.70 -21.48 -7.05
C GLU A 365 -13.41 -20.24 -7.60
N ASP A 366 -14.53 -20.41 -8.28
CA ASP A 366 -15.45 -19.30 -8.55
C ASP A 366 -16.16 -18.97 -7.23
N LEU A 367 -16.06 -17.71 -6.78
CA LEU A 367 -16.46 -17.30 -5.44
C LEU A 367 -17.52 -16.21 -5.46
N VAL A 368 -18.46 -16.31 -4.53
CA VAL A 368 -19.20 -15.17 -3.99
C VAL A 368 -18.49 -14.73 -2.72
N CYS A 369 -17.93 -13.53 -2.73
CA CYS A 369 -17.23 -12.90 -1.63
C CYS A 369 -18.10 -11.84 -0.97
N VAL A 370 -17.83 -11.53 0.29
CA VAL A 370 -18.37 -10.37 0.99
C VAL A 370 -17.29 -9.77 1.87
N SER A 371 -17.18 -8.44 1.83
CA SER A 371 -16.31 -7.65 2.72
C SER A 371 -17.14 -6.57 3.42
N THR A 372 -16.71 -6.19 4.61
CA THR A 372 -17.30 -5.10 5.40
C THR A 372 -16.32 -3.94 5.57
N SER A 373 -16.84 -2.73 5.74
CA SER A 373 -16.11 -1.68 6.46
C SER A 373 -16.66 -1.65 7.89
N CYS A 374 -15.93 -2.28 8.81
CA CYS A 374 -16.38 -2.48 10.19
C CYS A 374 -16.81 -1.16 10.85
N PRO A 375 -18.00 -1.10 11.47
CA PRO A 375 -18.52 0.12 12.09
C PRO A 375 -18.00 0.34 13.51
N ASP A 376 -17.17 -0.55 14.05
CA ASP A 376 -16.84 -0.52 15.47
C ASP A 376 -16.10 0.76 15.87
N ASP A 377 -16.74 1.56 16.72
CA ASP A 377 -16.24 2.83 17.26
C ASP A 377 -16.25 2.85 18.80
N ILE A 378 -16.55 1.70 19.43
CA ILE A 378 -16.68 1.57 20.89
C ILE A 378 -15.44 0.96 21.54
N ASP A 379 -14.50 0.48 20.73
CA ASP A 379 -13.18 0.00 21.16
C ASP A 379 -12.07 0.33 20.15
N ALA A 380 -10.87 -0.23 20.36
CA ALA A 380 -9.70 0.07 19.55
C ALA A 380 -9.68 -0.62 18.17
N ALA A 381 -10.68 -1.45 17.83
CA ALA A 381 -10.72 -2.25 16.60
C ALA A 381 -10.55 -1.42 15.33
N ASN A 382 -11.13 -0.22 15.26
CA ASN A 382 -10.91 0.71 14.15
C ASN A 382 -10.23 2.01 14.58
N ALA A 383 -9.38 1.93 15.62
CA ALA A 383 -8.81 3.11 16.29
C ALA A 383 -9.88 4.18 16.62
N TRP A 384 -11.07 3.72 17.04
CA TRP A 384 -12.21 4.56 17.43
C TRP A 384 -12.80 5.43 16.30
N ASN A 385 -12.37 5.24 15.05
CA ASN A 385 -12.80 6.06 13.91
C ASN A 385 -12.99 5.20 12.65
N PRO A 386 -14.21 4.65 12.42
CA PRO A 386 -14.51 3.89 11.22
C PRO A 386 -14.38 4.70 9.93
N THR A 387 -13.64 4.16 8.97
CA THR A 387 -13.40 4.73 7.63
C THR A 387 -13.85 3.76 6.52
N ASP A 388 -13.53 4.07 5.27
CA ASP A 388 -13.91 3.28 4.10
C ASP A 388 -12.90 2.12 3.84
N ILE A 389 -13.35 1.07 3.15
CA ILE A 389 -12.50 -0.01 2.61
C ILE A 389 -12.59 0.01 1.09
N ALA A 390 -11.48 -0.15 0.37
CA ALA A 390 -11.50 -0.33 -1.08
C ALA A 390 -11.29 -1.80 -1.46
N VAL A 391 -12.03 -2.27 -2.46
CA VAL A 391 -11.88 -3.62 -3.03
C VAL A 391 -11.61 -3.51 -4.52
N ARG A 392 -10.59 -4.26 -4.97
CA ARG A 392 -10.22 -4.35 -6.39
C ARG A 392 -10.12 -5.80 -6.83
N VAL A 393 -10.66 -6.13 -7.99
CA VAL A 393 -10.54 -7.47 -8.60
C VAL A 393 -9.72 -7.35 -9.87
N TYR A 394 -8.78 -8.27 -10.08
CA TYR A 394 -7.88 -8.30 -11.22
C TYR A 394 -8.02 -9.62 -11.97
N PRO A 395 -8.11 -9.61 -13.31
CA PRO A 395 -8.15 -10.82 -14.11
C PRO A 395 -6.93 -11.73 -13.89
N SER A 396 -7.14 -13.05 -13.97
CA SER A 396 -6.13 -14.11 -13.83
C SER A 396 -4.97 -14.03 -14.84
N ALA A 397 -5.12 -13.24 -15.90
CA ALA A 397 -4.05 -12.91 -16.85
C ALA A 397 -2.90 -12.15 -16.16
N ASN A 398 -3.18 -11.39 -15.10
CA ASN A 398 -2.18 -10.70 -14.30
C ASN A 398 -1.27 -11.70 -13.56
N ARG A 399 -0.07 -11.24 -13.22
CA ARG A 399 0.93 -12.00 -12.48
C ARG A 399 1.42 -11.18 -11.29
N PHE A 400 1.01 -11.57 -10.09
CA PHE A 400 1.49 -10.97 -8.86
C PHE A 400 2.40 -11.97 -8.13
N LYS A 401 3.55 -11.49 -7.66
CA LYS A 401 4.50 -12.30 -6.90
C LYS A 401 4.03 -12.42 -5.45
N LYS A 402 4.32 -13.57 -4.82
CA LYS A 402 4.15 -13.71 -3.37
C LYS A 402 5.10 -12.77 -2.63
N ALA A 403 4.59 -12.02 -1.67
CA ALA A 403 5.39 -11.07 -0.90
C ALA A 403 4.70 -10.68 0.40
N THR A 404 5.48 -10.48 1.46
CA THR A 404 5.02 -9.83 2.69
C THR A 404 5.65 -8.44 2.74
N ALA A 405 4.96 -7.42 3.26
CA ALA A 405 5.63 -6.14 3.43
C ALA A 405 6.53 -6.13 4.67
N ILE A 406 7.65 -5.43 4.53
CA ILE A 406 8.52 -5.06 5.63
C ILE A 406 8.69 -3.56 5.63
N ARG A 407 8.65 -2.99 6.84
CA ARG A 407 8.99 -1.60 7.10
C ARG A 407 10.31 -1.61 7.84
N MET A 408 11.36 -1.10 7.19
CA MET A 408 12.72 -1.08 7.77
C MET A 408 12.79 -0.22 9.03
N THR A 409 12.00 0.84 9.09
CA THR A 409 11.81 1.69 10.28
C THR A 409 10.33 1.92 10.53
N ALA A 410 9.97 2.41 11.72
CA ALA A 410 8.59 2.74 12.07
C ALA A 410 7.95 3.70 11.06
N ASP A 411 8.69 4.64 10.46
CA ASP A 411 8.14 5.63 9.53
C ASP A 411 8.33 5.25 8.05
N SER A 412 8.95 4.08 7.77
CA SER A 412 9.15 3.60 6.40
C SER A 412 7.85 3.15 5.75
N GLU A 413 7.78 3.32 4.43
CA GLU A 413 6.75 2.67 3.62
C GLU A 413 6.92 1.14 3.61
N ALA A 414 5.80 0.45 3.40
CA ALA A 414 5.77 -0.99 3.23
C ALA A 414 6.57 -1.36 1.96
N GLN A 415 7.62 -2.17 2.12
CA GLN A 415 8.35 -2.75 1.00
C GLN A 415 8.02 -4.23 0.90
N LEU A 416 7.48 -4.67 -0.22
CA LEU A 416 7.24 -6.07 -0.50
C LEU A 416 8.55 -6.86 -0.51
N THR A 417 8.52 -8.08 0.04
CA THR A 417 9.63 -9.04 -0.01
C THR A 417 10.15 -9.19 -1.44
N LYS A 418 11.46 -9.10 -1.61
CA LYS A 418 12.17 -9.20 -2.89
C LYS A 418 12.85 -10.55 -3.03
N GLU A 419 13.08 -10.95 -4.27
CA GLU A 419 14.01 -12.04 -4.56
C GLU A 419 15.44 -11.54 -4.34
N THR A 420 16.30 -12.37 -3.76
CA THR A 420 17.74 -12.05 -3.72
C THR A 420 18.36 -12.09 -5.11
N GLY A 421 19.53 -11.46 -5.29
CA GLY A 421 20.29 -11.58 -6.54
C GLY A 421 20.70 -13.03 -6.90
N PHE A 422 20.69 -13.94 -5.92
CA PHE A 422 20.97 -15.36 -6.11
C PHE A 422 19.73 -16.18 -6.47
N HIS A 423 18.52 -15.61 -6.29
CA HIS A 423 17.26 -16.31 -6.46
C HIS A 423 17.13 -17.03 -7.81
N PRO A 424 17.49 -16.45 -8.98
CA PRO A 424 17.38 -17.16 -10.25
C PRO A 424 18.16 -18.48 -10.32
N ARG A 425 19.23 -18.61 -9.53
CA ARG A 425 20.02 -19.85 -9.44
C ARG A 425 19.44 -20.78 -8.38
N THR A 426 19.09 -20.26 -7.20
CA THR A 426 18.61 -21.08 -6.07
C THR A 426 17.20 -21.63 -6.32
N SER A 427 16.34 -20.90 -7.04
CA SER A 427 14.98 -21.33 -7.37
C SER A 427 14.94 -22.53 -8.34
N GLY A 428 16.04 -22.79 -9.07
CA GLY A 428 16.20 -24.01 -9.84
C GLY A 428 16.56 -25.24 -8.98
N LEU A 429 17.00 -25.02 -7.74
CA LEU A 429 17.52 -26.05 -6.82
C LEU A 429 16.56 -26.34 -5.67
N THR A 430 15.54 -25.52 -5.44
CA THR A 430 14.56 -25.71 -4.38
C THR A 430 13.26 -24.95 -4.64
N ARG A 431 12.20 -25.39 -3.95
CA ARG A 431 10.95 -24.64 -3.80
C ARG A 431 10.73 -24.16 -2.36
N SER A 432 11.65 -24.48 -1.44
CA SER A 432 11.58 -24.10 -0.03
C SER A 432 12.25 -22.75 0.18
N PHE A 433 11.43 -21.73 0.38
CA PHE A 433 11.88 -20.38 0.68
C PHE A 433 11.17 -19.85 1.91
N SER A 434 11.92 -19.17 2.77
CA SER A 434 11.40 -18.37 3.87
C SER A 434 11.73 -16.90 3.67
N GLU A 435 10.85 -16.07 4.22
CA GLU A 435 11.07 -14.63 4.30
C GLU A 435 12.14 -14.34 5.37
N TYR A 436 13.12 -13.51 5.03
CA TYR A 436 14.10 -12.97 5.97
C TYR A 436 14.47 -11.53 5.61
N CYS A 437 14.08 -10.58 6.48
CA CYS A 437 14.45 -9.17 6.40
C CYS A 437 14.19 -8.52 5.02
N GLY A 438 13.09 -8.86 4.38
CA GLY A 438 12.66 -8.29 3.11
C GLY A 438 13.05 -9.12 1.91
N TYR A 439 13.61 -10.32 2.12
CA TYR A 439 14.11 -11.16 1.04
C TYR A 439 13.67 -12.62 1.17
N TRP A 440 13.39 -13.24 0.01
CA TRP A 440 13.19 -14.69 -0.08
C TRP A 440 14.53 -15.43 -0.08
N LEU A 441 14.80 -16.19 0.99
CA LEU A 441 15.98 -17.03 1.15
C LEU A 441 15.63 -18.51 1.05
N ALA A 442 16.48 -19.28 0.37
CA ALA A 442 16.32 -20.72 0.26
C ALA A 442 16.64 -21.40 1.60
N ASP A 443 15.68 -22.12 2.19
CA ASP A 443 15.88 -22.79 3.48
C ASP A 443 16.67 -24.09 3.34
N SER A 444 16.43 -24.79 2.24
CA SER A 444 17.05 -26.08 1.95
C SER A 444 17.17 -26.25 0.44
N TYR A 445 18.19 -26.96 0.00
CA TYR A 445 18.38 -27.34 -1.39
C TYR A 445 17.99 -28.80 -1.56
N THR A 446 17.13 -29.10 -2.52
CA THR A 446 16.89 -30.50 -2.90
C THR A 446 18.12 -30.98 -3.65
N ALA A 447 18.77 -32.03 -3.11
CA ALA A 447 19.95 -32.65 -3.70
C ALA A 447 19.66 -33.33 -5.05
#